data_AF-A0A6V7IR23-F1
#
_entry.id   AF-A0A6V7IR23-F1
#
_cell.length_a   1.000
_cell.length_b   1.000
_cell.length_c   1.000
_cell.angle_alpha   90.00
_cell.angle_beta   90.00
_cell.angle_gamma   90.00
#
_symmetry.space_group_name_H-M   'P 1'
#
loop_
_entity.id
_entity.type
_entity.pdbx_description
1 polymer ?
#
loop_
_entity_poly.entity_id
_entity_poly.type
_entity_poly.pdbx_seq_one_letter_code
_entity_poly.pdbx_strand_id
1 'polypeptide(L)'
;NSTAVSKYNTGLVNKYLDEDFYTSCSSTLKSLGNYLKNSSNEKLKSISQKLINIADVMKTELQNLYKIDDGDLAVLNHGDCWNSNFMFNDDENGKPKDIRF
;
A
#
# COMPACT_ATOMS: atom_id res chain seq x y z
N ASN A 1 -12.68 10.30 22.80
CA ASN A 1 -13.04 10.76 21.43
C ASN A 1 -12.88 9.64 20.40
N SER A 2 -13.58 8.51 20.53
CA SER A 2 -13.22 7.26 19.80
C SER A 2 -14.33 6.66 18.91
N THR A 3 -15.22 7.46 18.30
CA THR A 3 -16.44 6.90 17.66
C THR A 3 -16.43 6.83 16.12
N ALA A 4 -15.53 7.56 15.44
CA ALA A 4 -15.48 7.56 13.97
C ALA A 4 -14.48 6.53 13.42
N VAL A 5 -13.22 6.59 13.86
CA VAL A 5 -12.14 5.68 13.39
C VAL A 5 -12.39 4.23 13.80
N SER A 6 -13.05 3.99 14.92
CA SER A 6 -13.40 2.63 15.40
C SER A 6 -14.29 1.85 14.44
N LYS A 7 -14.99 2.54 13.51
CA LYS A 7 -15.81 1.93 12.47
C LYS A 7 -14.99 1.44 11.26
N TYR A 8 -13.75 1.89 11.13
CA TYR A 8 -12.84 1.59 10.02
C TYR A 8 -11.75 0.62 10.47
N ASN A 9 -12.15 -0.59 10.88
CA ASN A 9 -11.26 -1.67 11.32
C ASN A 9 -10.95 -2.69 10.20
N THR A 10 -11.36 -2.43 8.96
CA THR A 10 -11.26 -3.32 7.79
C THR A 10 -10.47 -2.70 6.63
N GLY A 11 -9.44 -1.90 6.89
CA GLY A 11 -8.52 -1.40 5.86
C GLY A 11 -7.72 -2.54 5.19
N LEU A 12 -7.01 -2.28 4.08
CA LEU A 12 -6.28 -3.32 3.34
C LEU A 12 -5.36 -4.15 4.25
N VAL A 13 -4.60 -3.49 5.12
CA VAL A 13 -3.79 -4.12 6.16
C VAL A 13 -4.52 -3.96 7.48
N ASN A 14 -5.04 -5.07 8.01
CA ASN A 14 -5.75 -5.09 9.28
C ASN A 14 -5.53 -6.43 9.99
N LYS A 15 -5.99 -6.55 11.25
CA LYS A 15 -5.80 -7.75 12.09
C LYS A 15 -6.50 -9.03 11.60
N TYR A 16 -7.43 -8.89 10.65
CA TYR A 16 -8.17 -9.97 10.01
C TYR A 16 -7.59 -10.35 8.64
N LEU A 17 -6.58 -9.62 8.15
CA LEU A 17 -5.90 -9.96 6.91
C LEU A 17 -5.16 -11.28 7.09
N ASP A 18 -5.38 -12.20 6.14
CA ASP A 18 -4.79 -13.52 6.19
C ASP A 18 -3.26 -13.48 6.01
N GLU A 19 -2.55 -14.33 6.76
CA GLU A 19 -1.10 -14.51 6.66
C GLU A 19 -0.63 -14.91 5.25
N ASP A 20 -1.48 -15.64 4.52
CA ASP A 20 -1.22 -16.05 3.14
C ASP A 20 -1.13 -14.85 2.20
N PHE A 21 -1.81 -13.73 2.49
CA PHE A 21 -1.65 -12.51 1.69
C PHE A 21 -0.22 -11.95 1.81
N TYR A 22 0.32 -11.87 3.03
CA TYR A 22 1.70 -11.40 3.24
C TYR A 22 2.71 -12.35 2.61
N THR A 23 2.49 -13.65 2.78
CA THR A 23 3.32 -14.69 2.16
C THR A 23 3.30 -14.57 0.64
N SER A 24 2.13 -14.36 0.05
CA SER A 24 1.97 -14.18 -1.40
C SER A 24 2.72 -12.95 -1.91
N CYS A 25 2.54 -11.79 -1.28
CA CYS A 25 3.24 -10.57 -1.67
C CYS A 25 4.76 -10.71 -1.54
N SER A 26 5.23 -11.23 -0.41
CA SER A 26 6.67 -11.41 -0.13
C SER A 26 7.29 -12.41 -1.12
N SER A 27 6.64 -13.54 -1.36
CA SER A 27 7.11 -14.56 -2.30
C SER A 27 7.14 -14.04 -3.73
N THR A 28 6.15 -13.23 -4.12
CA THR A 28 6.11 -12.59 -5.43
C THR A 28 7.29 -11.63 -5.62
N LEU A 29 7.52 -10.73 -4.67
CA LEU A 29 8.66 -9.79 -4.72
C LEU A 29 10.01 -10.52 -4.72
N LYS A 30 10.15 -11.57 -3.92
CA LYS A 30 11.36 -12.38 -3.85
C LYS A 30 11.63 -13.13 -5.16
N SER A 31 10.58 -13.69 -5.76
CA SER A 31 10.65 -14.35 -7.07
C SER A 31 11.03 -13.38 -8.17
N LEU A 32 10.42 -12.19 -8.20
CA LEU A 32 10.79 -11.12 -9.12
C LEU A 32 12.24 -10.69 -8.94
N GLY A 33 12.68 -10.45 -7.71
CA GLY A 33 14.07 -10.09 -7.42
C GLY A 33 15.07 -11.15 -7.89
N ASN A 34 14.78 -12.44 -7.63
CA ASN A 34 15.62 -13.53 -8.11
C ASN A 34 15.65 -13.64 -9.63
N TYR A 35 14.52 -13.41 -10.30
CA TYR A 35 14.47 -13.35 -11.77
C TYR A 35 15.34 -12.21 -12.32
N LEU A 36 15.27 -11.02 -11.71
CA LEU A 36 16.02 -9.84 -12.16
C LEU A 36 17.54 -9.96 -11.94
N LYS A 37 18.03 -10.82 -11.03
CA LYS A 37 19.49 -11.05 -10.86
C LYS A 37 20.19 -11.48 -12.14
N ASN A 38 19.47 -12.18 -13.01
CA ASN A 38 19.99 -12.71 -14.28
C ASN A 38 19.57 -11.85 -15.49
N SER A 39 18.99 -10.68 -15.26
CA SER A 39 18.60 -9.78 -16.35
C SER A 39 19.81 -9.30 -17.13
N SER A 40 19.68 -9.22 -18.45
CA SER A 40 20.66 -8.57 -19.34
C SER A 40 20.65 -7.04 -19.21
N ASN A 41 19.65 -6.47 -18.53
CA ASN A 41 19.57 -5.04 -18.26
C ASN A 41 20.21 -4.73 -16.90
N GLU A 42 21.35 -4.05 -16.93
CA GLU A 42 22.11 -3.69 -15.73
C GLU A 42 21.31 -2.84 -14.72
N LYS A 43 20.38 -1.99 -15.18
CA LYS A 43 19.51 -1.24 -14.27
C LYS A 43 18.58 -2.18 -13.51
N LEU A 44 17.96 -3.14 -14.18
CA LEU A 44 17.07 -4.12 -13.54
C LEU A 44 17.86 -5.03 -12.58
N LYS A 45 19.05 -5.45 -12.99
CA LYS A 45 19.96 -6.25 -12.17
C LYS A 45 20.34 -5.52 -10.88
N SER A 46 20.60 -4.21 -10.94
CA SER A 46 20.91 -3.39 -9.76
C SER A 46 19.76 -3.27 -8.75
N ILE A 47 18.51 -3.45 -9.20
CA ILE A 47 17.30 -3.38 -8.36
C ILE A 47 16.98 -4.73 -7.72
N SER A 48 17.44 -5.84 -8.30
CA SER A 48 17.14 -7.21 -7.85
C SER A 48 17.31 -7.42 -6.34
N GLN A 49 18.45 -7.02 -5.78
CA GLN A 49 18.75 -7.20 -4.37
C GLN A 49 17.86 -6.34 -3.47
N LYS A 50 17.47 -5.14 -3.92
CA LYS A 50 16.53 -4.29 -3.17
C LYS A 50 15.16 -4.95 -3.06
N LEU A 51 14.67 -5.58 -4.13
CA LEU A 51 13.38 -6.31 -4.09
C LEU A 51 13.42 -7.49 -3.13
N ILE A 52 14.52 -8.24 -3.10
CA ILE A 52 14.68 -9.36 -2.16
C ILE A 52 14.72 -8.86 -0.72
N ASN A 53 15.48 -7.80 -0.46
CA ASN A 53 15.56 -7.22 0.88
C ASN A 53 14.20 -6.70 1.36
N ILE A 54 13.44 -6.03 0.48
CA ILE A 54 12.07 -5.58 0.79
C ILE A 54 11.17 -6.78 1.08
N ALA A 55 11.23 -7.83 0.27
CA ALA A 55 10.43 -9.03 0.47
C ALA A 55 10.65 -9.68 1.85
N ASP A 56 11.90 -9.66 2.34
CA ASP A 56 12.25 -10.27 3.63
C ASP A 56 11.69 -9.50 4.85
N VAL A 57 11.45 -8.18 4.71
CA VAL A 57 10.95 -7.32 5.80
C VAL A 57 9.49 -6.89 5.61
N MET A 58 8.91 -7.13 4.44
CA MET A 58 7.62 -6.58 3.99
C MET A 58 6.50 -6.76 5.01
N LYS A 59 6.33 -7.97 5.55
CA LYS A 59 5.28 -8.27 6.51
C LYS A 59 5.40 -7.40 7.77
N THR A 60 6.57 -7.44 8.41
CA THR A 60 6.83 -6.73 9.67
C THR A 60 6.68 -5.23 9.48
N GLU A 61 7.24 -4.67 8.41
CA GLU A 61 7.15 -3.24 8.10
C GLU A 61 5.70 -2.82 7.83
N LEU A 62 4.93 -3.58 7.03
CA LEU A 62 3.52 -3.28 6.78
C LEU A 62 2.69 -3.36 8.07
N GLN A 63 2.90 -4.37 8.91
CA GLN A 63 2.18 -4.48 10.19
C GLN A 63 2.50 -3.30 11.11
N ASN A 64 3.76 -2.86 11.15
CA ASN A 64 4.16 -1.70 11.95
C ASN A 64 3.55 -0.40 11.42
N LEU A 65 3.52 -0.19 10.09
CA LEU A 65 2.96 1.00 9.46
C LEU A 65 1.46 1.20 9.73
N TYR A 66 0.71 0.10 9.84
CA TYR A 66 -0.75 0.14 10.05
C TYR A 66 -1.16 -0.09 11.51
N LYS A 67 -0.20 -0.21 12.43
CA LYS A 67 -0.48 -0.30 13.86
C LYS A 67 -0.96 1.06 14.36
N ILE A 68 -2.18 1.11 14.90
CA ILE A 68 -2.72 2.30 15.56
C ILE A 68 -2.19 2.33 16.99
N ASP A 69 -1.58 3.45 17.40
CA ASP A 69 -1.23 3.74 18.79
C ASP A 69 -2.32 4.64 19.40
N ASP A 70 -2.87 4.23 20.55
CA ASP A 70 -3.92 4.96 21.26
C ASP A 70 -3.47 6.35 21.77
N GLY A 71 -2.16 6.60 21.82
CA GLY A 71 -1.57 7.90 22.16
C GLY A 71 -1.38 8.85 20.98
N ASP A 72 -1.49 8.36 19.74
CA ASP A 72 -1.20 9.14 18.54
C ASP A 72 -2.45 9.73 17.87
N LEU A 73 -2.23 10.72 17.00
CA LEU A 73 -3.28 11.30 16.16
C LEU A 73 -3.73 10.28 15.09
N ALA A 74 -4.79 9.53 15.39
CA ALA A 74 -5.40 8.61 14.44
C ALA A 74 -6.32 9.35 13.45
N VAL A 75 -5.92 9.40 12.17
CA VAL A 75 -6.71 9.93 11.06
C VAL A 75 -7.00 8.85 10.03
N LEU A 76 -8.18 8.92 9.39
CA LEU A 76 -8.46 8.12 8.21
C LEU A 76 -7.68 8.72 7.03
N ASN A 77 -6.85 7.91 6.39
CA ASN A 77 -6.11 8.29 5.19
C ASN A 77 -6.53 7.40 4.00
N HIS A 78 -6.35 7.91 2.78
CA HIS A 78 -6.59 7.14 1.54
C HIS A 78 -5.46 6.13 1.26
N GLY A 79 -4.24 6.41 1.75
CA GLY A 79 -3.05 5.59 1.51
C GLY A 79 -2.38 5.82 0.13
N ASP A 80 -3.14 6.26 -0.87
CA ASP A 80 -2.64 6.59 -2.22
C ASP A 80 -3.28 7.88 -2.78
N CYS A 81 -3.02 9.02 -2.13
CA CYS A 81 -3.68 10.30 -2.44
C CYS A 81 -2.91 11.10 -3.48
N TRP A 82 -2.86 10.61 -4.73
CA TRP A 82 -2.21 11.29 -5.86
C TRP A 82 -3.23 11.87 -6.83
N ASN A 83 -2.83 12.89 -7.61
CA ASN A 83 -3.72 13.64 -8.53
C ASN A 83 -4.51 12.74 -9.49
N SER A 84 -3.92 11.62 -9.94
CA SER A 84 -4.57 10.65 -10.82
C SER A 84 -5.72 9.89 -10.17
N ASN A 85 -5.78 9.89 -8.84
CA ASN A 85 -6.78 9.17 -8.07
C ASN A 85 -7.95 10.08 -7.64
N PHE A 86 -7.93 11.36 -8.03
CA PHE A 86 -9.07 12.26 -7.87
C PHE A 86 -9.99 12.14 -9.07
N MET A 87 -11.26 11.84 -8.82
CA MET A 87 -12.29 11.85 -9.85
C MET A 87 -13.11 13.13 -9.74
N PHE A 88 -13.23 13.82 -10.88
CA PHE A 88 -14.07 15.00 -11.01
C PHE A 88 -15.45 14.58 -11.49
N ASN A 89 -16.48 15.11 -10.85
CA ASN A 89 -17.84 15.01 -11.33
C ASN A 89 -18.12 16.26 -12.18
N ASP A 90 -18.14 16.09 -13.49
CA ASP A 90 -18.35 17.19 -14.44
C ASP A 90 -19.84 17.50 -14.64
N ASP A 91 -20.16 18.75 -14.91
CA ASP A 91 -21.48 19.18 -15.34
C ASP A 91 -21.75 18.84 -16.82
N GLU A 92 -22.96 19.14 -17.29
CA GLU A 92 -23.38 18.92 -18.67
C GLU A 92 -22.54 19.67 -19.73
N ASN A 93 -21.73 20.64 -19.30
CA ASN A 93 -20.82 21.41 -20.15
C ASN A 93 -19.35 20.96 -20.01
N GLY A 94 -19.09 19.86 -19.30
CA GLY A 94 -17.74 19.32 -19.08
C GLY A 94 -16.90 20.14 -18.10
N LYS A 95 -17.52 20.91 -17.20
CA LYS A 95 -16.81 21.64 -16.15
C LYS A 95 -16.92 20.91 -14.81
N PRO A 96 -15.84 20.84 -14.00
CA PRO A 96 -15.88 20.21 -12.70
C PRO A 96 -16.89 20.89 -11.77
N LYS A 97 -17.87 20.13 -11.27
CA LYS A 97 -18.89 20.60 -10.32
C LYS A 97 -18.63 20.10 -8.89
N ASP A 98 -18.02 18.92 -8.76
CA ASP A 98 -17.71 18.29 -7.47
C ASP A 98 -16.49 17.36 -7.60
N ILE A 99 -15.82 17.06 -6.48
CA ILE A 99 -14.63 16.19 -6.43
C ILE A 99 -14.89 15.06 -5.43
N ARG A 100 -14.62 13.81 -5.83
CA ARG A 100 -14.67 12.64 -4.95
C ARG A 100 -13.30 12.02 -4.78
N PHE A 101 -13.02 11.55 -3.56
CA PHE A 101 -11.81 10.88 -3.10
C PHE A 101 -12.18 9.81 -2.07
#